data_AF-J9E5Y5-F1
#
_entry.id   AF-J9E5Y5-F1
#
_cell.length_a   1.000
_cell.length_b   1.000
_cell.length_c   1.000
_cell.angle_alpha   90.00
_cell.angle_beta   90.00
_cell.angle_gamma   90.00
#
_symmetry.space_group_name_H-M   'P 1'
#
loop_
_entity.id
_entity.type
_entity.pdbx_description
1 polymer ?
#
loop_
_entity_poly.entity_id
_entity_poly.type
_entity_poly.pdbx_seq_one_letter_code
_entity_poly.pdbx_strand_id
1 'polypeptide(L)'
;QREYSTPDKVSEYDDNDDGCSEIRHARWITYRTLLYVRPYNFIAIPKNVVLITQFSMDRLTHFNALLQYWTGPVSAAVYVTDSELSLLIQFFDDTLANRTNVALHAVYKESTYYPINYLRNVALNSSNDASFVFLADVDFIPRP
;
A
#
# COMPACT_ATOMS: atom_id res chain seq x y z
N GLN A 1 -20.01 -33.90 -23.89
CA GLN A 1 -19.05 -33.65 -22.80
C GLN A 1 -18.13 -32.54 -23.28
N ARG A 2 -18.11 -31.38 -22.61
CA ARG A 2 -17.17 -30.29 -22.95
C ARG A 2 -15.83 -30.63 -22.33
N GLU A 3 -14.85 -30.99 -23.15
CA GLU A 3 -13.46 -31.04 -22.75
C GLU A 3 -13.02 -29.65 -22.29
N TYR A 4 -12.51 -29.57 -21.07
CA TYR A 4 -11.88 -28.38 -20.53
C TYR A 4 -10.47 -28.35 -21.10
N SER A 5 -10.23 -27.51 -22.10
CA SER A 5 -8.88 -27.22 -22.56
C SER A 5 -8.11 -26.61 -21.40
N THR A 6 -7.11 -27.33 -20.90
CA THR A 6 -6.07 -26.77 -20.04
C THR A 6 -5.50 -25.54 -20.74
N PRO A 7 -5.32 -24.40 -20.06
CA PRO A 7 -4.76 -23.22 -20.70
C PRO A 7 -3.41 -23.60 -21.27
N ASP A 8 -3.27 -23.41 -22.58
CA ASP A 8 -2.07 -23.71 -23.33
C ASP A 8 -0.86 -23.18 -22.56
N LYS A 9 0.16 -24.05 -22.42
CA LYS A 9 1.49 -23.65 -21.98
C LYS A 9 1.86 -22.41 -22.80
N VAL A 10 1.90 -21.25 -22.13
CA VAL A 10 2.45 -20.03 -22.70
C VAL A 10 3.82 -20.42 -23.23
N SER A 11 4.01 -20.32 -24.54
CA SER A 11 5.26 -20.66 -25.20
C SER A 11 6.39 -19.97 -24.45
N GLU A 12 7.32 -20.75 -23.89
CA GLU A 12 8.61 -20.23 -23.48
C GLU A 12 9.26 -19.63 -24.72
N TYR A 13 9.34 -18.31 -24.74
CA TYR A 13 10.04 -17.57 -25.80
C TYR A 13 11.55 -17.81 -25.63
N ASP A 14 12.18 -18.27 -26.71
CA ASP A 14 13.62 -18.51 -26.84
C ASP A 14 14.46 -17.22 -26.61
N ASP A 15 15.44 -17.32 -25.71
CA ASP A 15 16.82 -16.81 -25.79
C ASP A 15 17.14 -15.34 -26.13
N ASN A 16 16.22 -14.39 -25.98
CA ASN A 16 16.61 -12.98 -25.81
C ASN A 16 15.80 -12.37 -24.67
N ASP A 17 16.50 -11.92 -23.62
CA ASP A 17 15.96 -11.27 -22.43
C ASP A 17 14.93 -10.21 -22.82
N ASP A 18 13.65 -10.52 -22.66
CA ASP A 18 12.50 -9.65 -22.95
C ASP A 18 12.41 -8.45 -21.98
N GLY A 19 13.43 -8.26 -21.13
CA GLY A 19 13.50 -7.24 -20.10
C GLY A 19 12.48 -7.42 -18.97
N CYS A 20 11.70 -8.49 -18.99
CA CYS A 20 10.63 -8.75 -18.03
C CYS A 20 11.00 -9.83 -17.00
N SER A 21 12.24 -10.33 -17.03
CA SER A 21 12.76 -11.34 -16.10
C SER A 21 12.62 -10.89 -14.63
N GLU A 22 12.95 -9.65 -14.32
CA GLU A 22 12.79 -9.07 -12.97
C GLU A 22 11.32 -8.98 -12.54
N ILE A 23 10.42 -8.60 -13.46
CA ILE A 23 8.97 -8.51 -13.20
C ILE A 23 8.39 -9.90 -12.95
N ARG A 24 8.82 -10.90 -13.73
CA ARG A 24 8.43 -12.30 -13.54
C ARG A 24 8.92 -12.84 -12.20
N HIS A 25 10.13 -12.49 -11.78
CA HIS A 25 10.65 -12.82 -10.46
C HIS A 25 9.86 -12.13 -9.34
N ALA A 26 9.55 -10.83 -9.51
CA ALA A 26 8.79 -10.04 -8.56
C ALA A 26 7.40 -10.61 -8.28
N ARG A 27 6.81 -11.34 -9.22
CA ARG A 27 5.51 -12.03 -9.06
C ARG A 27 5.51 -13.01 -7.88
N TRP A 28 6.64 -13.65 -7.59
CA TRP A 28 6.76 -14.69 -6.56
C TRP A 28 7.26 -14.18 -5.21
N ILE A 29 7.58 -12.89 -5.12
CA ILE A 29 8.02 -12.28 -3.88
C ILE A 29 6.84 -12.13 -2.93
N THR A 30 6.95 -12.74 -1.76
CA THR A 30 6.05 -12.51 -0.64
C THR A 30 6.72 -11.56 0.33
N TYR A 31 6.22 -10.33 0.39
CA TYR A 31 6.78 -9.32 1.28
C TYR A 31 6.36 -9.58 2.73
N ARG A 32 7.30 -9.41 3.65
CA ARG A 32 6.97 -9.29 5.07
C ARG A 32 6.12 -8.03 5.24
N THR A 33 4.99 -8.17 5.93
CA THR A 33 4.04 -7.07 6.12
C THR A 33 3.63 -7.00 7.59
N LEU A 34 3.74 -5.81 8.17
CA LEU A 34 3.25 -5.49 9.52
C LEU A 34 2.02 -4.59 9.37
N LEU A 35 0.85 -5.13 9.73
CA LEU A 35 -0.40 -4.38 9.69
C LEU A 35 -0.56 -3.55 10.96
N TYR A 36 -1.16 -2.36 10.83
CA TYR A 36 -1.51 -1.48 11.95
C TYR A 36 -0.30 -1.18 12.85
N VAL A 37 0.72 -0.57 12.26
CA VAL A 37 1.95 -0.15 12.93
C VAL A 37 1.66 0.79 14.11
N ARG A 38 0.54 1.53 14.04
CA ARG A 38 0.02 2.40 15.10
C ARG A 38 -1.41 2.03 15.46
N PRO A 39 -1.89 2.40 16.67
CA PRO A 39 -3.27 2.16 17.07
C PRO A 39 -4.26 2.77 16.07
N TYR A 40 -5.11 1.91 15.51
CA TYR A 40 -6.21 2.29 14.62
C TYR A 40 -7.52 1.93 15.32
N ASN A 41 -8.33 2.95 15.58
CA ASN A 41 -9.63 2.80 16.23
C ASN A 41 -10.65 3.62 15.45
N PHE A 42 -11.03 3.09 14.30
CA PHE A 42 -12.06 3.66 13.46
C PHE A 42 -12.87 2.53 12.84
N ILE A 43 -14.19 2.68 12.87
CA ILE A 43 -15.15 1.77 12.24
C ILE A 43 -15.88 2.59 11.19
N ALA A 44 -15.76 2.18 9.93
CA ALA A 44 -16.40 2.90 8.84
C ALA A 44 -17.93 2.79 8.92
N ILE A 45 -18.61 3.94 8.83
CA ILE A 45 -20.05 3.99 8.58
C ILE A 45 -20.30 4.07 7.06
N PRO A 46 -21.48 3.67 6.54
CA PRO A 46 -21.76 3.63 5.09
C PRO A 46 -21.62 4.95 4.32
N LYS A 47 -21.40 6.07 5.01
CA LYS A 47 -21.18 7.40 4.41
C LYS A 47 -19.71 7.80 4.35
N ASN A 48 -18.81 7.02 4.97
CA ASN A 48 -17.39 7.33 4.95
C ASN A 48 -16.75 6.81 3.67
N VAL A 49 -15.84 7.62 3.14
CA VAL A 49 -14.92 7.23 2.07
C VAL A 49 -13.56 7.05 2.71
N VAL A 50 -12.98 5.85 2.62
CA VAL A 50 -11.61 5.61 3.11
C VAL A 50 -10.63 5.93 2.01
N LEU A 51 -9.70 6.83 2.28
CA LEU A 51 -8.59 7.11 1.37
C LEU A 51 -7.60 5.96 1.42
N ILE A 52 -7.39 5.33 0.28
CA ILE A 52 -6.42 4.27 0.11
C ILE A 52 -5.22 4.86 -0.60
N THR A 53 -4.06 4.76 0.04
CA THR A 53 -2.82 5.26 -0.55
C THR A 53 -1.65 4.36 -0.22
N GLN A 54 -0.55 4.60 -0.92
CA GLN A 54 0.67 3.85 -0.77
C GLN A 54 1.85 4.75 -1.08
N PHE A 55 2.96 4.57 -0.37
CA PHE A 55 4.14 5.40 -0.54
C PHE A 55 5.42 4.73 -0.04
N SER A 56 6.57 5.28 -0.43
CA SER A 56 7.88 4.97 0.13
C SER A 56 8.35 6.12 1.02
N MET A 57 9.37 5.89 1.87
CA MET A 57 9.82 6.90 2.84
C MET A 57 10.17 8.28 2.25
N ASP A 58 10.65 8.36 1.01
CA ASP A 58 10.92 9.63 0.32
C ASP A 58 9.66 10.50 0.12
N ARG A 59 8.47 9.91 0.21
CA ARG A 59 7.17 10.59 0.10
C ARG A 59 6.48 10.84 1.44
N LEU A 60 7.16 10.62 2.56
CA LEU A 60 6.60 10.85 3.90
C LEU A 60 6.08 12.28 4.08
N THR A 61 6.76 13.28 3.52
CA THR A 61 6.35 14.69 3.58
C THR A 61 5.05 14.95 2.81
N HIS A 62 4.89 14.32 1.64
CA HIS A 62 3.66 14.39 0.84
C HIS A 62 2.51 13.74 1.58
N PHE A 63 2.75 12.58 2.20
CA PHE A 63 1.74 11.92 3.01
C PHE A 63 1.32 12.79 4.21
N ASN A 64 2.26 13.41 4.90
CA ASN A 64 1.96 14.33 6.00
C ASN A 64 1.09 15.51 5.51
N ALA A 65 1.41 16.11 4.36
CA ALA A 65 0.60 17.16 3.76
C ALA A 65 -0.80 16.67 3.36
N LEU A 66 -0.91 15.49 2.74
CA LEU A 66 -2.18 14.84 2.41
C LEU A 66 -3.07 14.70 3.65
N LEU A 67 -2.52 14.28 4.79
CA LEU A 67 -3.25 14.15 6.05
C LEU A 67 -3.74 15.48 6.62
N GLN A 68 -3.10 16.61 6.30
CA GLN A 68 -3.59 17.93 6.72
C GLN A 68 -4.87 18.33 5.99
N TYR A 69 -5.03 17.93 4.73
CA TYR A 69 -6.20 18.27 3.91
C TYR A 69 -7.29 17.18 3.93
N TRP A 70 -6.92 15.92 4.10
CA TRP A 70 -7.87 14.82 4.23
C TRP A 70 -8.20 14.55 5.70
N THR A 71 -9.40 14.94 6.14
CA THR A 71 -9.88 14.70 7.52
C THR A 71 -10.51 13.32 7.71
N GLY A 72 -10.87 12.65 6.61
CA GLY A 72 -11.50 11.33 6.61
C GLY A 72 -10.57 10.19 7.04
N PRO A 73 -11.09 8.96 7.10
CA PRO A 73 -10.29 7.77 7.37
C PRO A 73 -9.30 7.50 6.23
N VAL A 74 -8.14 6.94 6.59
CA VAL A 74 -7.05 6.63 5.67
C VAL A 74 -6.55 5.22 5.95
N SER A 75 -6.29 4.46 4.90
CA SER A 75 -5.51 3.22 4.95
C SER A 75 -4.31 3.38 4.03
N ALA A 76 -3.11 3.32 4.59
CA ALA A 76 -1.86 3.59 3.90
C ALA A 76 -0.88 2.44 4.05
N ALA A 77 -0.31 1.97 2.94
CA ALA A 77 0.80 1.02 2.94
C ALA A 77 2.12 1.73 2.65
N VAL A 78 3.14 1.49 3.47
CA VAL A 78 4.46 2.14 3.37
C VAL A 78 5.53 1.11 3.07
N TYR A 79 6.31 1.34 2.01
CA TYR A 79 7.46 0.50 1.66
C TYR A 79 8.72 0.98 2.38
N VAL A 80 9.20 0.19 3.35
CA VAL A 80 10.22 0.62 4.34
C VAL A 80 11.26 -0.46 4.64
N THR A 81 12.48 -0.07 5.00
CA THR A 81 13.43 -0.95 5.72
C THR A 81 13.08 -1.02 7.21
N ASP A 82 13.71 -1.94 7.95
CA ASP A 82 13.56 -2.00 9.41
C ASP A 82 13.98 -0.70 10.11
N SER A 83 15.05 -0.04 9.64
CA SER A 83 15.50 1.24 10.19
C SER A 83 14.56 2.39 9.85
N GLU A 84 14.03 2.41 8.63
CA GLU A 84 13.04 3.39 8.18
C GLU A 84 11.72 3.30 8.95
N LEU A 85 11.29 2.08 9.32
CA LEU A 85 10.10 1.89 10.13
C LEU A 85 10.19 2.58 11.50
N SER A 86 11.34 2.48 12.17
CA SER A 86 11.55 3.18 13.45
C SER A 86 11.40 4.70 13.30
N LEU A 87 11.96 5.27 12.23
CA LEU A 87 11.84 6.71 11.92
C LEU A 87 10.38 7.10 11.61
N LEU A 88 9.67 6.25 10.86
CA LEU A 88 8.25 6.45 10.52
C LEU A 88 7.37 6.51 11.77
N ILE A 89 7.56 5.58 12.71
CA ILE A 89 6.81 5.53 13.97
C ILE A 89 7.06 6.80 14.78
N GLN A 90 8.33 7.17 14.96
CA GLN A 90 8.71 8.38 15.70
C GLN A 90 8.08 9.63 15.09
N PHE A 91 8.14 9.79 13.77
CA PHE A 91 7.54 10.92 13.07
C PHE A 91 6.02 11.04 13.30
N PHE A 92 5.31 9.91 13.32
CA PHE A 92 3.86 9.91 13.50
C PHE A 92 3.39 9.98 14.94
N ASP A 93 4.22 9.59 15.89
CA ASP A 93 3.93 9.85 17.29
C ASP A 93 3.94 11.35 17.61
N ASP A 94 4.80 12.13 16.95
CA ASP A 94 4.82 13.58 17.08
C ASP A 94 3.66 14.27 16.32
N THR A 95 3.32 13.79 15.12
CA THR A 95 2.38 14.49 14.21
C THR A 95 0.93 14.00 14.30
N LEU A 96 0.71 12.75 14.69
CA LEU A 96 -0.60 12.08 14.69
C LEU A 96 -0.96 11.45 16.04
N ALA A 97 -0.45 11.99 17.16
CA ALA A 97 -0.75 11.48 18.51
C ALA A 97 -2.27 11.34 18.78
N ASN A 98 -3.06 12.32 18.32
CA ASN A 98 -4.50 12.40 18.62
C ASN A 98 -5.39 11.78 17.52
N ARG A 99 -4.81 11.30 16.41
CA ARG A 99 -5.56 10.87 15.23
C ARG A 99 -5.47 9.35 15.05
N THR A 100 -6.56 8.66 15.36
CA THR A 100 -6.66 7.18 15.31
C THR A 100 -7.43 6.64 14.09
N ASN A 101 -7.79 7.50 13.14
CA ASN A 101 -8.46 7.11 11.89
C ASN A 101 -7.49 6.96 10.70
N VAL A 102 -6.20 6.77 10.97
CA VAL A 102 -5.17 6.51 9.96
C VAL A 102 -4.58 5.13 10.22
N ALA A 103 -4.96 4.15 9.41
CA ALA A 103 -4.35 2.82 9.40
C ALA A 103 -3.05 2.89 8.60
N LEU A 104 -1.94 2.52 9.25
CA LEU A 104 -0.62 2.50 8.65
C LEU A 104 -0.09 1.06 8.64
N HIS A 105 0.30 0.58 7.47
CA HIS A 105 0.80 -0.78 7.25
C HIS A 105 2.21 -0.69 6.68
N ALA A 106 3.17 -1.39 7.28
CA ALA A 106 4.53 -1.43 6.79
C ALA A 106 4.76 -2.68 5.94
N VAL A 107 5.26 -2.50 4.73
CA VAL A 107 5.73 -3.56 3.84
C VAL A 107 7.23 -3.44 3.73
N TYR A 108 7.95 -4.50 4.11
CA TYR A 108 9.40 -4.42 4.21
C TYR A 108 10.07 -4.55 2.85
N LYS A 109 11.15 -3.80 2.65
CA LYS A 109 11.96 -3.85 1.43
C LYS A 109 12.70 -5.18 1.32
N GLU A 110 12.41 -5.94 0.27
CA GLU A 110 13.03 -7.25 -0.01
C GLU A 110 13.64 -7.31 -1.43
N SER A 111 13.33 -6.35 -2.30
CA SER A 111 13.83 -6.30 -3.68
C SER A 111 14.07 -4.88 -4.16
N THR A 112 14.82 -4.75 -5.25
CA THR A 112 15.04 -3.47 -5.94
C THR A 112 13.76 -2.94 -6.59
N TYR A 113 12.79 -3.80 -6.90
CA TYR A 113 11.56 -3.40 -7.57
C TYR A 113 10.53 -2.85 -6.57
N TYR A 114 9.88 -1.74 -6.93
CA TYR A 114 8.83 -1.13 -6.11
C TYR A 114 7.47 -1.84 -6.30
N PRO A 115 6.94 -2.53 -5.28
CA PRO A 115 5.79 -3.43 -5.46
C PRO A 115 4.45 -2.70 -5.32
N ILE A 116 4.20 -1.73 -6.20
CA ILE A 116 3.05 -0.82 -6.11
C ILE A 116 1.70 -1.53 -5.95
N ASN A 117 1.47 -2.62 -6.70
CA ASN A 117 0.21 -3.36 -6.63
C ASN A 117 0.07 -4.14 -5.31
N TYR A 118 1.18 -4.64 -4.76
CA TYR A 118 1.17 -5.29 -3.45
C TYR A 118 0.80 -4.29 -2.36
N LEU A 119 1.42 -3.11 -2.37
CA LEU A 119 1.13 -2.03 -1.41
C LEU A 119 -0.35 -1.61 -1.48
N ARG A 120 -0.89 -1.40 -2.69
CA ARG A 120 -2.32 -1.08 -2.90
C ARG A 120 -3.22 -2.15 -2.30
N ASN A 121 -2.91 -3.42 -2.54
CA ASN A 121 -3.70 -4.54 -2.01
C ASN A 121 -3.63 -4.61 -0.48
N VAL A 122 -2.45 -4.38 0.14
CA VAL A 122 -2.32 -4.33 1.60
C VAL A 122 -3.22 -3.25 2.20
N ALA A 123 -3.22 -2.05 1.62
CA ALA A 123 -4.06 -0.95 2.09
C ALA A 123 -5.56 -1.24 1.87
N LEU A 124 -5.95 -1.74 0.68
CA LEU A 124 -7.34 -2.09 0.34
C LEU A 124 -7.91 -3.19 1.24
N ASN A 125 -7.19 -4.30 1.39
CA ASN A 125 -7.64 -5.47 2.15
C ASN A 125 -7.73 -5.18 3.66
N SER A 126 -7.13 -4.07 4.12
CA SER A 126 -7.24 -3.61 5.50
C SER A 126 -8.45 -2.68 5.73
N SER A 127 -9.25 -2.41 4.69
CA SER A 127 -10.44 -1.52 4.74
C SER A 127 -11.73 -2.27 4.40
N ASN A 128 -11.88 -3.51 4.86
CA ASN A 128 -13.02 -4.38 4.50
C ASN A 128 -14.36 -3.90 5.08
N ASP A 129 -14.34 -3.06 6.12
CA ASP A 129 -15.53 -2.47 6.74
C ASP A 129 -16.05 -1.25 5.96
N ALA A 130 -15.27 -0.69 5.05
CA ALA A 130 -15.63 0.49 4.28
C ALA A 130 -16.58 0.16 3.13
N SER A 131 -17.68 0.93 3.01
CA SER A 131 -18.58 0.85 1.85
C SER A 131 -18.02 1.55 0.61
N PHE A 132 -17.18 2.56 0.79
CA PHE A 132 -16.57 3.32 -0.27
C PHE A 132 -15.08 3.55 0.00
N VAL A 133 -14.28 3.41 -1.07
CA VAL A 133 -12.84 3.67 -1.04
C VAL A 133 -12.50 4.70 -2.11
N PHE A 134 -11.54 5.56 -1.82
CA PHE A 134 -10.93 6.46 -2.78
C PHE A 134 -9.46 6.11 -2.91
N LEU A 135 -9.08 5.45 -4.00
CA LEU A 135 -7.70 5.05 -4.27
C LEU A 135 -6.97 6.21 -4.97
N ALA A 136 -5.95 6.76 -4.32
CA ALA A 136 -5.14 7.83 -4.87
C ALA A 136 -3.66 7.69 -4.49
N ASP A 137 -2.78 8.06 -5.41
CA ASP A 137 -1.36 8.17 -5.10
C ASP A 137 -1.12 9.33 -4.13
N VAL A 138 -0.13 9.17 -3.25
CA VAL A 138 0.15 10.09 -2.13
C VAL A 138 0.46 11.53 -2.57
N ASP A 139 0.96 11.70 -3.78
CA ASP A 139 1.34 13.00 -4.35
C ASP A 139 0.13 13.81 -4.84
N PHE A 140 -1.07 13.21 -4.92
CA PHE A 140 -2.30 13.91 -5.24
C PHE A 140 -2.89 14.63 -4.03
N ILE A 141 -2.23 15.72 -3.63
CA ILE A 141 -2.64 16.54 -2.49
C ILE A 141 -3.75 17.51 -2.96
N PRO A 142 -4.99 17.40 -2.43
CA PRO A 142 -6.06 18.32 -2.78
C PRO A 142 -5.72 19.72 -2.28
N ARG A 143 -5.92 20.73 -3.14
CA ARG A 143 -5.90 22.14 -2.72
C ARG A 143 -7.31 22.56 -2.32
N PRO A 144 -7.46 23.45 -1.31
CA PRO A 144 -8.75 24.00 -0.92
C PRO A 144 -9.42 24.81 -2.03
#